data_AF-A0A838EQ06-F1
#
_entry.id   AF-A0A838EQ06-F1
#
_cell.length_a   1.000
_cell.length_b   1.000
_cell.length_c   1.000
_cell.angle_alpha   90.00
_cell.angle_beta   90.00
_cell.angle_gamma   90.00
#
_symmetry.space_group_name_H-M   'P 1'
#
loop_
_entity.id
_entity.type
_entity.pdbx_description
1 polymer ?
#
loop_
_entity_poly.entity_id
_entity_poly.type
_entity_poly.pdbx_seq_one_letter_code
_entity_poly.pdbx_strand_id
1 'polypeptide(L)' 'MVDTLVHCLRQRALEQPEQTAYTFLTYSGEPESESLTYKELDLWARAISDDLHNRGAAGKP' A
#
# COMPACT_ATOMS: atom_id res chain seq x y z
N MET A 1 16.02 -10.73 5.93
CA MET A 1 14.90 -11.66 5.70
C MET A 1 13.64 -10.83 5.53
N VAL A 2 12.64 -11.37 4.83
CA VAL A 2 11.33 -10.73 4.67
C VAL A 2 10.41 -11.33 5.74
N ASP A 3 10.32 -10.68 6.90
CA ASP A 3 9.73 -11.29 8.10
C ASP A 3 8.23 -10.96 8.27
N THR A 4 7.72 -9.97 7.52
CA THR A 4 6.31 -9.56 7.56
C THR A 4 5.83 -9.17 6.17
N LEU A 5 4.51 -9.17 5.98
CA LEU A 5 3.88 -8.64 4.76
C LEU A 5 4.29 -7.17 4.52
N VAL A 6 4.35 -6.37 5.59
CA VAL A 6 4.78 -4.96 5.51
C VAL A 6 6.19 -4.84 4.97
N HIS A 7 7.12 -5.69 5.43
CA HIS A 7 8.48 -5.71 4.91
C HIS A 7 8.52 -6.08 3.43
N CYS A 8 7.74 -7.08 3.01
CA CYS A 8 7.65 -7.50 1.61
C CYS A 8 7.15 -6.37 0.70
N LEU A 9 6.08 -5.68 1.11
CA LEU A 9 5.50 -4.58 0.35
C LEU A 9 6.44 -3.38 0.27
N ARG A 10 7.14 -3.07 1.36
CA ARG A 10 8.17 -2.00 1.36
C ARG A 10 9.34 -2.34 0.45
N GLN A 11 9.80 -3.59 0.45
CA GLN A 11 10.87 -4.01 -0.47
C GLN A 11 10.44 -3.84 -1.93
N ARG A 12 9.21 -4.24 -2.28
CA ARG A 12 8.68 -4.03 -3.64
C ARG A 12 8.52 -2.56 -4.01
N ALA A 13 8.13 -1.70 -3.08
CA ALA A 13 8.09 -0.26 -3.32
C ALA A 13 9.47 0.36 -3.62
N LEU A 14 10.55 -0.25 -3.12
CA LEU A 14 11.93 0.18 -3.40
C LEU A 14 12.47 -0.40 -4.71
N GLU A 15 12.20 -1.68 -4.98
CA GLU A 15 12.74 -2.39 -6.13
C GLU A 15 11.93 -2.16 -7.42
N GLN A 16 10.61 -2.01 -7.31
CA GLN A 16 9.65 -1.91 -8.42
C GLN A 16 8.54 -0.89 -8.10
N PRO A 17 8.87 0.40 -7.88
CA PRO A 17 7.94 1.38 -7.34
C PRO A 17 6.70 1.59 -8.22
N GLU A 18 6.88 1.57 -9.54
CA GLU A 18 5.87 1.87 -10.56
C GLU A 18 5.08 0.63 -10.99
N GLN A 19 5.44 -0.56 -10.49
CA GLN A 19 4.67 -1.77 -10.77
C GLN A 19 3.33 -1.71 -10.04
N THR A 20 2.25 -2.00 -10.77
CA THR A 20 0.90 -2.09 -10.22
C THR A 20 0.82 -3.20 -9.16
N ALA A 21 0.45 -2.82 -7.94
CA ALA A 21 0.19 -3.73 -6.82
C ALA A 21 -1.26 -4.20 -6.80
N TYR A 22 -2.20 -3.28 -7.04
CA TYR A 22 -3.63 -3.56 -7.06
C TYR A 22 -4.31 -2.87 -8.24
N THR A 23 -5.32 -3.53 -8.81
CA THR A 23 -6.25 -2.95 -9.77
C THR A 23 -7.65 -3.12 -9.21
N PHE A 24 -8.37 -2.02 -9.03
CA PHE A 24 -9.74 -2.00 -8.56
C PHE A 24 -10.67 -2.15 -9.76
N LEU A 25 -11.46 -3.22 -9.75
CA LEU A 25 -12.43 -3.50 -10.80
C LEU A 25 -13.76 -2.86 -10.44
N THR A 26 -14.29 -2.03 -11.33
CA THR A 26 -15.63 -1.44 -11.20
C THR A 26 -16.66 -2.31 -11.93
N TYR A 27 -17.79 -2.58 -11.27
CA TYR A 27 -18.85 -3.45 -11.81
C TYR A 27 -19.71 -2.79 -12.91
N SER A 28 -19.42 -1.54 -13.27
CA SER A 28 -20.26 -0.75 -14.17
C SER A 28 -19.95 -0.92 -15.67
N GLY A 29 -18.99 -1.79 -16.02
CA GLY A 29 -18.64 -2.04 -17.43
C GLY A 29 -17.86 -0.91 -18.11
N GLU A 30 -17.45 0.12 -17.36
CA GLU A 30 -16.55 1.16 -17.84
C GLU A 30 -15.08 0.80 -17.54
N PRO A 31 -14.14 1.18 -18.43
CA PRO A 31 -12.74 0.78 -18.35
C PRO A 31 -11.93 1.54 -17.28
N GLU A 32 -12.55 2.41 -16.48
CA GLU A 32 -11.87 3.13 -15.40
C GLU A 32 -11.51 2.16 -14.27
N SER A 33 -10.42 1.43 -14.52
CA SER A 33 -9.76 0.58 -13.55
C SER A 33 -8.77 1.48 -12.82
N GLU A 34 -9.12 1.92 -11.61
CA GLU A 34 -8.14 2.57 -10.76
C GLU A 34 -7.06 1.55 -10.38
N SER A 35 -5.80 1.95 -10.50
CA SER A 35 -4.66 1.09 -10.18
C SER A 35 -3.80 1.77 -9.15
N LEU A 36 -3.24 0.98 -8.24
CA LEU A 36 -2.37 1.42 -7.16
C LEU A 36 -1.01 0.77 -7.35
N THR A 37 0.03 1.57 -7.49
CA THR A 37 1.42 1.11 -7.57
C THR A 37 1.97 0.73 -6.19
N TYR A 38 3.07 -0.02 -6.13
CA TYR A 38 3.73 -0.32 -4.85
C TYR A 38 4.21 0.94 -4.13
N LYS A 39 4.63 1.97 -4.86
CA LYS A 39 5.02 3.27 -4.28
C LYS A 39 3.84 3.97 -3.61
N GLU A 40 2.71 4.07 -4.29
CA GLU A 40 1.50 4.72 -3.74
C GLU A 40 0.96 3.94 -2.54
N LEU A 41 0.99 2.61 -2.61
CA LEU A 41 0.61 1.74 -1.50
C LEU A 41 1.47 1.99 -0.24
N ASP A 42 2.80 2.07 -0.36
CA ASP A 42 3.69 2.35 0.80
C ASP A 42 3.43 3.75 1.38
N LEU A 43 3.24 4.77 0.52
CA LEU A 43 2.93 6.12 0.96
C LEU A 43 1.61 6.18 1.74
N TRP A 44 0.56 5.54 1.23
CA TRP A 44 -0.74 5.52 1.88
C TRP A 44 -0.71 4.74 3.19
N ALA A 45 -0.03 3.59 3.21
CA ALA A 45 0.14 2.80 4.43
C ALA A 45 0.82 3.60 5.55
N ARG A 46 1.87 4.38 5.23
CA ARG A 46 2.53 5.27 6.20
C ARG A 46 1.60 6.38 6.68
N ALA A 47 0.88 7.04 5.76
CA ALA A 47 -0.04 8.11 6.12
C ALA A 47 -1.15 7.62 7.08
N ILE A 48 -1.72 6.44 6.81
CA ILE A 48 -2.70 5.80 7.69
C ILE A 48 -2.07 5.40 9.02
N SER A 49 -0.85 4.85 9.01
CA SER A 49 -0.11 4.50 10.23
C SER A 49 0.13 5.73 11.12
N ASP A 50 0.51 6.87 10.53
CA ASP A 50 0.74 8.12 11.26
C ASP A 50 -0.57 8.68 11.83
N ASP A 51 -1.68 8.65 11.07
CA ASP A 51 -3.01 9.03 11.58
C ASP A 51 -3.45 8.14 12.75
N LEU A 52 -3.29 6.82 12.62
CA LEU A 52 -3.62 5.87 13.69
C LEU A 52 -2.75 6.10 14.94
N HIS A 53 -1.46 6.34 14.77
CA HIS A 53 -0.56 6.64 15.88
C HIS A 53 -0.96 7.92 16.60
N ASN A 54 -1.31 8.98 15.85
CA ASN A 54 -1.80 10.24 16.41
C ASN A 54 -3.12 10.08 17.19
N ARG A 55 -3.93 9.08 16.84
CA ARG A 55 -5.16 8.71 17.57
C ARG A 55 -4.91 7.81 18.78
N GLY A 56 -3.66 7.50 19.11
CA GLY A 56 -3.28 6.68 20.25
C GLY A 56 -3.31 5.17 20.00
N ALA A 57 -3.42 4.73 18.74
CA ALA A 57 -3.30 3.32 18.42
C ALA A 57 -1.84 2.86 18.57
N ALA A 58 -1.65 1.71 19.21
CA ALA A 58 -0.33 1.09 19.33
C ALA A 58 0.00 0.28 18.07
N GLY A 59 1.18 0.52 17.49
CA GLY A 59 1.74 -0.33 16.45
C GLY A 59 2.19 -1.68 17.02
N LYS A 60 2.29 -2.69 16.15
CA LYS A 60 3.03 -3.92 16.49
C LYS A 60 4.53 -3.69 16.23
N PRO A 61 5.41 -4.20 17.12
CA PRO A 61 6.86 -4.14 16.92
C PRO A 61 7.28 -4.92 15.67
#